data_AF-A0A7J3JG63-F1
#
_entry.id   AF-A0A7J3JG63-F1
#
_cell.length_a   1.000
_cell.length_b   1.000
_cell.length_c   1.000
_cell.angle_alpha   90.00
_cell.angle_beta   90.00
_cell.angle_gamma   90.00
#
_symmetry.space_group_name_H-M   'P 1'
#
loop_
_entity.id
_entity.type
_entity.pdbx_description
1 polymer ?
#
loop_
_entity_poly.entity_id
_entity_poly.type
_entity_poly.pdbx_seq_one_letter_code
_entity_poly.pdbx_strand_id
1 'polypeptide(L)'
;MISKVDGVIVGVLPLLLTKKAGVQSAEFLFKFYFSPDFVFNSKHRSASLSAFLDYIFNKLGCRLVTFDLPADSQNLEILTRICDFYSVPVSIKNDTCFEHAVLEVSSSWDEFQKSKSSNFRHRFKSIEKKLSKAGQWSVSCFEDDADESGVLCRIMKVEEACWKQIGDKTIICT
;
A
#
# COMPACT_ATOMS: atom_id res chain seq x y z
N MET A 1 1.99 3.94 -16.17
CA MET A 1 2.98 3.94 -17.27
C MET A 1 3.53 2.53 -17.48
N ILE A 2 3.85 2.16 -18.72
CA ILE A 2 4.30 0.81 -19.09
C ILE A 2 5.53 0.92 -19.99
N SER A 3 6.57 0.13 -19.73
CA SER A 3 7.75 -0.02 -20.60
C SER A 3 7.70 -1.36 -21.31
N LYS A 4 7.97 -1.37 -22.62
CA LYS A 4 7.97 -2.58 -23.44
C LYS A 4 9.30 -2.75 -24.18
N VAL A 5 9.72 -4.01 -24.36
CA VAL A 5 10.83 -4.42 -25.22
C VAL A 5 10.29 -5.51 -26.15
N ASP A 6 10.44 -5.33 -27.46
CA ASP A 6 9.93 -6.26 -28.48
C ASP A 6 8.43 -6.62 -28.30
N GLY A 7 7.63 -5.63 -27.90
CA GLY A 7 6.19 -5.79 -27.65
C GLY A 7 5.84 -6.40 -26.28
N VAL A 8 6.81 -6.94 -25.55
CA VAL A 8 6.63 -7.56 -24.22
C VAL A 8 6.70 -6.50 -23.13
N ILE A 9 5.78 -6.53 -22.16
CA ILE A 9 5.81 -5.64 -20.99
C ILE A 9 6.96 -6.08 -20.07
N VAL A 10 7.93 -5.20 -19.88
CA VAL A 10 9.08 -5.43 -18.98
C VAL A 10 9.04 -4.54 -17.75
N GLY A 11 8.08 -3.61 -17.67
CA GLY A 11 7.96 -2.69 -16.56
C GLY A 11 6.62 -1.98 -16.48
N VAL A 12 6.12 -1.82 -15.26
CA VAL A 12 4.91 -1.07 -14.96
C VAL A 12 5.20 -0.13 -13.79
N LEU A 13 4.83 1.14 -13.99
CA LEU A 13 4.89 2.19 -12.97
C LEU A 13 3.51 2.82 -12.84
N PRO A 14 2.70 2.40 -11.85
CA PRO A 14 1.36 2.92 -11.66
C PRO A 14 1.42 4.29 -10.98
N LEU A 15 1.09 5.36 -11.70
CA LEU A 15 1.16 6.73 -11.21
C LEU A 15 -0.20 7.41 -11.23
N LEU A 16 -0.44 8.24 -10.22
CA LEU A 16 -1.44 9.28 -10.21
C LEU A 16 -0.78 10.60 -10.59
N LEU A 17 -1.34 11.29 -11.59
CA LEU A 17 -0.92 12.64 -11.97
C LEU A 17 -1.86 13.65 -11.35
N THR A 18 -1.29 14.66 -10.71
CA THR A 18 -2.04 15.74 -10.06
C THR A 18 -1.54 17.09 -10.54
N LYS A 19 -2.45 18.05 -10.65
CA LYS A 19 -2.11 19.45 -10.97
C LYS A 19 -2.74 20.36 -9.94
N LYS A 20 -1.93 21.06 -9.14
CA LYS A 20 -2.37 22.00 -8.11
C LYS A 20 -1.60 23.30 -8.25
N ALA A 21 -2.31 24.43 -8.23
CA ALA A 21 -1.72 25.77 -8.37
C ALA A 21 -0.73 25.89 -9.56
N GLY A 22 -1.04 25.27 -10.70
CA GLY A 22 -0.20 25.28 -11.90
C GLY A 22 1.02 24.35 -11.86
N VAL A 23 1.31 23.71 -10.72
CA VAL A 23 2.37 22.71 -10.59
C VAL A 23 1.81 21.34 -10.90
N GLN A 24 2.46 20.63 -11.83
CA GLN A 24 2.16 19.24 -12.12
C GLN A 24 3.08 18.33 -11.30
N SER A 25 2.48 17.33 -10.66
CA SER A 25 3.17 16.34 -9.83
C SER A 25 2.73 14.92 -10.16
N ALA A 26 3.60 13.97 -9.88
CA ALA A 26 3.32 12.55 -10.00
C ALA A 26 3.58 11.86 -8.65
N GLU A 27 2.78 10.85 -8.35
CA GLU A 27 2.97 9.97 -7.20
C GLU A 27 2.51 8.57 -7.52
N PHE A 28 2.86 7.57 -6.71
CA PHE A 28 2.28 6.24 -6.89
C PHE A 28 0.75 6.29 -6.81
N LEU A 29 0.10 5.53 -7.69
CA LEU A 29 -1.35 5.38 -7.70
C LEU A 29 -1.85 4.80 -6.37
N PHE A 30 -1.15 3.79 -5.87
CA PHE A 30 -1.40 3.18 -4.58
C PHE A 30 -0.40 3.74 -3.57
N LYS A 31 -0.91 4.18 -2.42
CA LYS A 31 -0.09 4.70 -1.32
C LYS A 31 0.60 3.58 -0.56
N PHE A 32 1.49 3.96 0.34
CA PHE A 32 2.28 3.05 1.20
C PHE A 32 1.52 1.87 1.84
N TYR A 33 0.21 1.98 2.11
CA TYR A 33 -0.61 0.88 2.65
C TYR A 33 -0.65 -0.37 1.77
N PHE A 34 -0.27 -0.26 0.50
CA PHE A 34 -0.21 -1.36 -0.47
C PHE A 34 1.22 -1.81 -0.77
N SER A 35 2.21 -1.33 -0.01
CA SER A 35 3.64 -1.54 -0.26
C SER A 35 4.01 -1.34 -1.73
N PRO A 36 3.68 -0.17 -2.31
CA PRO A 36 3.89 0.07 -3.72
C PRO A 36 5.39 0.03 -4.03
N ASP A 37 5.74 -0.60 -5.14
CA ASP A 37 7.09 -0.56 -5.67
C ASP A 37 7.00 -0.56 -7.20
N PHE A 38 8.12 -0.24 -7.84
CA PHE A 38 8.23 -0.37 -9.28
C PHE A 38 8.26 -1.84 -9.68
N VAL A 39 7.36 -2.22 -10.57
CA VAL A 39 7.28 -3.60 -11.07
C VAL A 39 8.11 -3.69 -12.34
N PHE A 40 9.32 -4.21 -12.22
CA PHE A 40 10.26 -4.35 -13.33
C PHE A 40 10.82 -5.76 -13.46
N ASN A 41 10.98 -6.21 -14.70
CA ASN A 41 11.90 -7.30 -14.99
C ASN A 41 13.33 -6.86 -14.61
N SER A 42 14.03 -7.70 -13.84
CA SER A 42 15.35 -7.40 -13.29
C SER A 42 16.37 -6.97 -14.35
N LYS A 43 16.34 -7.58 -15.55
CA LYS A 43 17.25 -7.26 -16.65
C LYS A 43 17.06 -5.84 -17.20
N HIS A 44 15.85 -5.31 -17.15
CA HIS A 44 15.48 -4.03 -17.77
C HIS A 44 15.26 -2.91 -16.75
N ARG A 45 15.33 -3.21 -15.45
CA ARG A 45 15.00 -2.30 -14.35
C ARG A 45 15.59 -0.90 -14.47
N SER A 46 16.92 -0.78 -14.59
CA SER A 46 17.59 0.52 -14.66
C SER A 46 17.19 1.32 -15.89
N ALA A 47 17.16 0.67 -17.06
CA ALA A 47 16.75 1.30 -18.32
C ALA A 47 15.29 1.76 -18.28
N SER A 48 14.38 0.90 -17.77
CA SER A 48 12.97 1.23 -17.60
C SER A 48 12.77 2.39 -16.63
N LEU A 49 13.46 2.40 -15.49
CA LEU A 49 13.35 3.47 -14.51
C LEU A 49 13.86 4.79 -15.06
N SER A 50 15.00 4.79 -15.76
CA SER A 50 15.52 6.00 -16.42
C SER A 50 14.56 6.53 -17.48
N ALA A 51 13.99 5.65 -18.31
CA ALA A 51 13.03 6.06 -19.33
C ALA A 51 11.74 6.62 -18.73
N PHE A 52 11.28 6.07 -17.61
CA PHE A 52 10.13 6.60 -16.89
C PHE A 52 10.39 7.97 -16.27
N LEU A 53 11.54 8.18 -15.62
CA LEU A 53 11.88 9.48 -15.08
C LEU A 53 11.99 10.54 -16.17
N ASP A 54 12.66 10.23 -17.29
CA ASP A 54 12.73 11.12 -18.46
C ASP A 54 11.31 11.48 -18.94
N TYR A 55 10.43 10.50 -19.08
CA TYR A 55 9.06 10.75 -19.49
C TYR A 55 8.30 11.61 -18.48
N ILE A 56 8.44 11.37 -17.18
CA ILE A 56 7.73 12.13 -16.14
C ILE A 56 8.18 13.59 -16.09
N PHE A 57 9.49 13.83 -16.08
CA PHE A 57 10.03 15.19 -15.97
C PHE A 57 9.98 15.94 -17.31
N ASN A 58 10.40 15.32 -18.41
CA ASN A 58 10.60 16.00 -19.70
C ASN A 58 9.38 15.94 -20.62
N LYS A 59 8.57 14.87 -20.57
CA LYS A 59 7.37 14.76 -21.43
C LYS A 59 6.11 15.21 -20.71
N LEU A 60 5.91 14.78 -19.47
CA LEU A 60 4.76 15.20 -18.67
C LEU A 60 4.97 16.54 -17.97
N GLY A 61 6.20 17.06 -17.89
CA GLY A 61 6.48 18.35 -17.27
C GLY A 61 6.24 18.36 -15.76
N CYS A 62 6.30 17.20 -15.11
CA CYS A 62 6.15 17.13 -13.66
C CYS A 62 7.33 17.83 -12.99
N ARG A 63 7.07 18.67 -11.99
CA ARG A 63 8.13 19.34 -11.21
C ARG A 63 8.43 18.64 -9.90
N LEU A 64 7.50 17.83 -9.43
CA LEU A 64 7.62 17.09 -8.19
C LEU A 64 7.14 15.65 -8.43
N VAL A 65 7.91 14.69 -7.95
CA VAL A 65 7.55 13.29 -7.97
C VAL A 65 7.75 12.71 -6.58
N THR A 66 6.75 12.01 -6.05
CA THR A 66 6.82 11.36 -4.73
C THR A 66 6.65 9.86 -4.90
N PHE A 67 7.61 9.09 -4.37
CA PHE A 67 7.55 7.64 -4.36
C PHE A 67 7.62 7.16 -2.92
N ASP A 68 6.60 6.42 -2.50
CA ASP A 68 6.59 5.70 -1.23
C ASP A 68 7.24 4.33 -1.50
N LEU A 69 8.50 4.13 -1.09
CA LEU A 69 9.23 2.88 -1.35
C LEU A 69 9.64 2.21 -0.04
N PRO A 70 9.65 0.86 0.02
CA PRO A 70 10.30 0.13 1.11
C PRO A 70 11.78 0.53 1.22
N ALA A 71 12.27 0.64 2.45
CA ALA A 71 13.66 1.03 2.72
C ALA A 71 14.68 0.01 2.16
N ASP A 72 14.27 -1.25 2.02
CA ASP A 72 15.06 -2.35 1.46
C ASP A 72 14.80 -2.58 -0.05
N SER A 73 14.02 -1.71 -0.71
CA SER A 73 13.74 -1.83 -2.14
C SER A 73 15.01 -1.65 -2.97
N GLN A 74 15.30 -2.63 -3.83
CA GLN A 74 16.38 -2.53 -4.84
C GLN A 74 16.16 -1.36 -5.81
N ASN A 75 14.90 -0.91 -5.98
CA ASN A 75 14.60 0.21 -6.86
C ASN A 75 15.00 1.55 -6.24
N LEU A 76 15.04 1.68 -4.91
CA LEU A 76 15.45 2.91 -4.23
C LEU A 76 16.91 3.28 -4.53
N GLU A 77 17.80 2.29 -4.49
CA GLU A 77 19.23 2.48 -4.81
C GLU A 77 19.42 2.92 -6.27
N ILE A 78 18.73 2.26 -7.20
CA ILE A 78 18.82 2.57 -8.64
C ILE A 78 18.21 3.94 -8.91
N LEU A 79 17.06 4.26 -8.30
CA LEU A 79 16.40 5.55 -8.42
C LEU A 79 17.33 6.69 -8.00
N THR A 80 17.96 6.55 -6.82
CA THR A 80 18.86 7.55 -6.27
C THR A 80 20.04 7.79 -7.22
N ARG A 81 20.68 6.72 -7.72
CA ARG A 81 21.77 6.83 -8.71
C ARG A 81 21.35 7.53 -9.99
N ILE A 82 20.16 7.22 -10.50
CA ILE A 82 19.65 7.85 -11.72
C ILE A 82 19.36 9.34 -11.48
N CYS A 83 18.72 9.68 -10.37
CA CYS A 83 18.47 11.06 -9.99
C CYS A 83 19.78 11.85 -9.83
N ASP A 84 20.79 11.27 -9.19
CA ASP A 84 22.12 11.87 -9.06
C ASP A 84 22.75 12.13 -10.43
N PHE A 85 22.70 11.15 -11.34
CA PHE A 85 23.21 11.28 -12.71
C PHE A 85 22.54 12.44 -13.48
N TYR A 86 21.22 12.61 -13.31
CA TYR A 86 20.47 13.70 -13.93
C TYR A 86 20.42 14.99 -13.10
N SER A 87 21.17 15.06 -11.98
CA SER A 87 21.17 16.19 -11.05
C SER A 87 19.77 16.58 -10.55
N VAL A 88 18.89 15.59 -10.38
CA VAL A 88 17.56 15.76 -9.80
C VAL A 88 17.70 15.69 -8.28
N PRO A 89 17.33 16.75 -7.52
CA PRO A 89 17.41 16.71 -6.06
C PRO A 89 16.49 15.65 -5.47
N VAL A 90 17.03 14.81 -4.58
CA VAL A 90 16.29 13.77 -3.86
C VAL A 90 16.19 14.13 -2.39
N SER A 91 14.99 14.00 -1.82
CA SER A 91 14.74 14.12 -0.38
C SER A 91 14.08 12.83 0.11
N ILE A 92 14.75 12.12 1.01
CA ILE A 92 14.19 10.91 1.65
C ILE A 92 13.51 11.33 2.96
N LYS A 93 12.27 10.86 3.16
CA LYS A 93 11.52 11.06 4.41
C LYS A 93 11.21 9.70 5.04
N ASN A 94 11.69 9.51 6.27
CA ASN A 94 11.37 8.33 7.07
C ASN A 94 10.25 8.70 8.04
N ASP A 95 9.00 8.47 7.64
CA ASP A 95 7.83 8.69 8.50
C ASP A 95 7.42 7.35 9.14
N THR A 96 7.16 7.38 10.45
CA THR A 96 6.67 6.22 11.20
C THR A 96 5.35 5.68 10.68
N CYS A 97 4.53 6.49 9.99
CA CYS A 97 3.32 5.97 9.35
C CYS A 97 3.61 4.96 8.22
N PHE A 98 4.84 4.93 7.68
CA PHE A 98 5.27 3.96 6.68
C PHE A 98 5.77 2.63 7.27
N GLU A 99 5.88 2.52 8.60
CA GLU A 99 6.20 1.27 9.29
C GLU A 99 4.98 0.36 9.31
N HIS A 100 4.99 -0.68 8.46
CA HIS A 100 3.93 -1.67 8.42
C HIS A 100 4.44 -3.02 8.93
N ALA A 101 3.63 -3.70 9.74
CA ALA A 101 3.92 -5.07 10.18
C ALA A 101 3.37 -6.06 9.15
N VAL A 102 4.23 -6.57 8.26
CA VAL A 102 3.86 -7.71 7.40
C VAL A 102 3.87 -8.98 8.21
N LEU A 103 2.79 -9.74 8.15
CA LEU A 103 2.74 -11.09 8.68
C LEU A 103 2.80 -12.07 7.51
N GLU A 104 3.97 -12.66 7.27
CA GLU A 104 4.10 -13.70 6.26
C GLU A 104 3.31 -14.96 6.70
N VAL A 105 2.43 -15.43 5.84
CA VAL A 105 1.66 -16.67 6.02
C VAL A 105 1.91 -17.55 4.80
N SER A 106 3.00 -18.32 4.85
CA SER A 106 3.41 -19.27 3.80
C SER A 106 2.95 -20.70 4.06
N SER A 107 2.21 -20.94 5.14
CA SER A 107 1.76 -22.26 5.58
C SER A 107 0.24 -22.30 5.79
N SER A 108 -0.30 -23.51 6.04
CA SER A 108 -1.68 -23.64 6.50
C SER A 108 -1.92 -22.89 7.83
N TRP A 109 -3.18 -22.60 8.14
CA TRP A 109 -3.55 -21.90 9.37
C TRP A 109 -3.08 -22.63 10.64
N ASP A 110 -3.23 -23.96 10.68
CA ASP A 110 -2.82 -24.76 11.84
C ASP A 110 -1.30 -24.74 12.05
N GLU A 111 -0.53 -24.83 10.97
CA GLU A 111 0.93 -24.71 11.01
C GLU A 111 1.36 -23.32 11.43
N PHE A 112 0.69 -22.29 10.90
CA PHE A 112 0.93 -20.91 11.25
C PHE A 112 0.69 -20.68 12.75
N GLN A 113 -0.45 -21.12 13.29
CA GLN A 113 -0.75 -21.01 14.72
C GLN A 113 0.29 -21.74 15.59
N LYS A 114 0.70 -22.95 15.19
CA LYS A 114 1.72 -23.73 15.91
C LYS A 114 3.08 -23.03 15.91
N SER A 115 3.44 -22.36 14.82
CA SER A 115 4.70 -21.60 14.71
C SER A 115 4.78 -20.37 15.63
N LYS A 116 3.63 -19.83 16.08
CA LYS A 116 3.61 -18.66 16.98
C LYS A 116 3.87 -19.05 18.43
N SER A 117 4.28 -18.06 19.22
CA SER A 117 4.62 -18.23 20.64
C SER A 117 3.46 -18.77 21.48
N SER A 118 3.78 -19.43 22.61
CA SER A 118 2.75 -19.93 23.53
C SER A 118 1.79 -18.82 23.99
N ASN A 119 2.33 -17.64 24.29
CA ASN A 119 1.55 -16.47 24.68
C ASN A 119 0.56 -16.04 23.59
N PHE A 120 0.98 -16.02 22.33
CA PHE A 120 0.09 -15.72 21.20
C PHE A 120 -1.07 -16.71 21.13
N ARG A 121 -0.76 -18.02 21.16
CA ARG A 121 -1.78 -19.08 21.08
C ARG A 121 -2.77 -19.03 22.25
N HIS A 122 -2.30 -18.78 23.46
CA HIS A 122 -3.17 -18.63 24.64
C HIS A 122 -4.06 -17.41 24.54
N ARG A 123 -3.54 -16.28 24.07
CA ARG A 123 -4.32 -15.05 23.87
C ARG A 123 -5.41 -15.25 22.80
N PHE A 124 -5.06 -15.89 21.69
CA PHE A 124 -6.02 -16.19 20.61
C PHE A 124 -7.17 -17.07 21.11
N LYS A 125 -6.86 -18.19 21.77
CA LYS A 125 -7.88 -19.07 22.39
C LYS A 125 -8.74 -18.35 23.43
N SER A 126 -8.16 -17.41 24.18
CA SER A 126 -8.91 -16.61 25.15
C SER A 126 -9.93 -15.70 24.47
N ILE A 127 -9.55 -15.06 23.36
CA ILE A 127 -10.45 -14.21 22.56
C ILE A 127 -11.59 -15.06 21.99
N GLU A 128 -11.28 -16.19 21.37
CA GLU A 128 -12.27 -17.12 20.82
C GLU A 128 -13.28 -17.57 21.89
N LYS A 129 -12.77 -17.97 23.07
CA LYS A 129 -13.63 -18.35 24.20
C LYS A 129 -14.52 -17.21 24.69
N LYS A 130 -14.05 -15.95 24.64
CA LYS A 130 -14.86 -14.78 24.99
C LYS A 130 -15.95 -14.55 23.96
N LEU A 131 -15.64 -14.63 22.66
CA LEU A 131 -16.61 -14.49 21.58
C LEU A 131 -17.69 -15.56 21.69
N SER A 132 -17.31 -16.84 21.84
CA SER A 132 -18.27 -17.94 21.98
C SER A 132 -19.14 -17.83 23.24
N LYS A 133 -18.66 -17.18 24.30
CA LYS A 133 -19.47 -16.88 25.49
C LYS A 133 -20.46 -15.73 25.28
N ALA A 134 -20.11 -14.77 24.44
CA ALA A 134 -20.98 -13.64 24.12
C ALA A 134 -22.16 -14.03 23.22
N GLY A 135 -22.06 -15.18 22.56
CA GLY A 135 -23.13 -15.77 21.76
C GLY A 135 -22.60 -16.46 20.52
N GLN A 136 -23.49 -16.67 19.55
CA GLN A 136 -23.09 -17.14 18.22
C GLN A 136 -22.38 -16.02 17.48
N TRP A 137 -21.18 -16.32 16.98
CA TRP A 137 -20.43 -15.43 16.11
C TRP A 137 -20.13 -16.14 14.79
N SER A 138 -20.02 -15.38 13.72
CA SER A 138 -19.70 -15.86 12.38
C SER A 138 -18.78 -14.86 11.69
N VAL A 139 -17.87 -15.37 10.87
CA VAL A 139 -17.07 -14.56 9.94
C VAL A 139 -17.70 -14.69 8.57
N SER A 140 -18.00 -13.57 7.94
CA SER A 140 -18.52 -13.50 6.58
C SER A 140 -17.46 -12.87 5.67
N CYS A 141 -17.15 -13.53 4.55
CA CYS A 141 -16.33 -12.95 3.48
C CYS A 141 -17.27 -12.34 2.44
N PHE A 142 -16.93 -11.15 1.94
CA PHE A 142 -17.66 -10.47 0.88
C PHE A 142 -16.71 -10.22 -0.28
N GLU A 143 -17.09 -10.72 -1.46
CA GLU A 143 -16.32 -10.63 -2.71
C GLU A 143 -17.24 -10.08 -3.81
N ASP A 144 -16.65 -9.53 -4.89
CA ASP A 144 -17.34 -9.10 -6.11
C ASP A 144 -18.54 -8.14 -5.91
N ASP A 145 -18.35 -7.09 -5.10
CA ASP A 145 -19.30 -5.98 -4.90
C ASP A 145 -20.70 -6.38 -4.37
N ALA A 146 -20.90 -7.62 -3.95
CA ALA A 146 -22.16 -8.09 -3.39
C ALA A 146 -22.48 -7.40 -2.06
N ASP A 147 -23.56 -6.63 -2.02
CA ASP A 147 -24.00 -5.84 -0.84
C ASP A 147 -22.93 -4.87 -0.31
N GLU A 148 -22.13 -4.27 -1.19
CA GLU A 148 -21.06 -3.32 -0.84
C GLU A 148 -21.53 -2.25 0.16
N SER A 149 -22.68 -1.62 -0.10
CA SER A 149 -23.26 -0.59 0.79
C SER A 149 -23.61 -1.15 2.17
N GLY A 150 -24.20 -2.34 2.25
CA GLY A 150 -24.54 -2.99 3.51
C GLY A 150 -23.30 -3.35 4.33
N VAL A 151 -22.26 -3.87 3.68
CA VAL A 151 -20.96 -4.19 4.30
C VAL A 151 -20.27 -2.93 4.80
N LEU A 152 -20.16 -1.90 3.96
CA LEU A 152 -19.57 -0.61 4.34
C LEU A 152 -20.33 0.02 5.52
N CYS A 153 -21.66 -0.03 5.52
CA CYS A 153 -22.46 0.47 6.64
C CYS A 153 -22.16 -0.29 7.95
N ARG A 154 -21.95 -1.62 7.90
CA ARG A 154 -21.58 -2.42 9.08
C ARG A 154 -20.18 -2.09 9.57
N ILE A 155 -19.20 -1.94 8.67
CA ILE A 155 -17.84 -1.52 9.02
C ILE A 155 -17.89 -0.14 9.68
N MET A 156 -18.59 0.83 9.07
CA MET A 156 -18.75 2.17 9.61
C MET A 156 -19.39 2.17 11.01
N LYS A 157 -20.42 1.35 11.25
CA LYS A 157 -21.02 1.22 12.58
C LYS A 157 -20.04 0.69 13.64
N VAL A 158 -19.16 -0.23 13.25
CA VAL A 158 -18.10 -0.72 14.14
C VAL A 158 -17.07 0.37 14.38
N GLU A 159 -16.61 1.07 13.34
CA GLU A 159 -15.67 2.19 13.46
C GLU A 159 -16.25 3.30 14.36
N GLU A 160 -17.49 3.73 14.14
CA GLU A 160 -18.19 4.71 14.98
C GLU A 160 -18.24 4.28 16.46
N ALA A 161 -18.45 2.99 16.73
CA ALA A 161 -18.46 2.46 18.08
C ALA A 161 -17.03 2.27 18.68
N CYS A 162 -16.03 2.02 17.84
CA CYS A 162 -14.64 1.80 18.22
C CYS A 162 -13.88 3.11 18.48
N TRP A 163 -14.24 4.19 17.76
CA TRP A 163 -13.69 5.53 17.93
C TRP A 163 -14.37 6.18 19.13
N LYS A 164 -13.99 5.72 20.33
CA LYS A 164 -14.49 6.18 21.62
C LYS A 164 -14.77 7.68 21.62
N GLN A 165 -15.96 8.09 22.08
CA GLN A 165 -16.19 9.23 22.98
C GLN A 165 -15.18 10.40 22.89
N ILE A 166 -14.89 10.89 21.69
CA ILE A 166 -14.15 12.13 21.44
C ILE A 166 -15.10 12.95 20.59
N GLY A 167 -15.57 14.05 21.18
CA GLY A 167 -16.81 14.72 20.85
C GLY A 167 -17.08 15.01 19.36
N ASP A 168 -18.37 14.90 19.04
CA ASP A 168 -19.10 15.52 17.94
C ASP A 168 -18.33 15.75 16.65
N LYS A 169 -18.34 14.75 15.76
CA LYS A 169 -18.47 15.00 14.32
C LYS A 169 -19.44 13.99 13.71
N THR A 170 -20.66 14.47 13.49
CA THR A 170 -21.68 13.80 12.68
C THR A 170 -21.14 13.61 11.27
N ILE A 171 -21.11 12.36 10.78
CA ILE A 171 -20.93 12.04 9.37
C ILE A 171 -22.28 11.50 8.89
N ILE A 172 -22.88 12.17 7.91
CA ILE A 172 -24.11 11.73 7.25
C ILE A 172 -23.69 10.90 6.04
N CYS A 173 -24.03 9.61 6.06
CA CYS A 173 -24.00 8.76 4.87
C CYS A 173 -25.38 8.84 4.21
N THR A 174 -25.45 9.43 3.01
CA THR A 174 -26.63 9.39 2.12
C THR A 174 -26.47 8.29 1.10
#